data_AF-A0A1F9M2I3-F1
#
_entry.id   AF-A0A1F9M2I3-F1
#
_cell.length_a   1.000
_cell.length_b   1.000
_cell.length_c   1.000
_cell.angle_alpha   90.00
_cell.angle_beta   90.00
_cell.angle_gamma   90.00
#
_symmetry.space_group_name_H-M   'P 1'
#
loop_
_entity.id
_entity.type
_entity.pdbx_description
1 polymer ?
#
loop_
_entity_poly.entity_id
_entity_poly.type
_entity_poly.pdbx_seq_one_letter_code
_entity_poly.pdbx_strand_id
1 'polypeptide(L)'
;MRTWIILAQSEEHRNHCLFSTDLVQRRPVRTWDLVAQKRGGIVTHRCAVLVLAVLLATQVQAGRQLVRVSPDDIRMISGELDVAGLAPDRIRLDVILDDEQVFDLQQLGIELETLAVEPEGVDPDYKDNARVLAVLQELSKRYPTLARVVEVNSWLGLPPSHGQRPFYALVISDNVHLEEDEPTVAFNGLHHARELMTVEAVLDITEKLLEGYAKDPGIRRLVDSLELWFLPVINPDGLDHVLTSDAWWRKNRRPNDAKTFGVDLNRNYPFKWGACNGSSASPGSDTYRGPAAASEPEARLLMTLARDRHFALNVSYHSYGNVVLYPPYGCGTAKLPTGATEFMAGVAKTYAGLMTKDDGKGVYDFRNKLYSVDGLDRDWFFNELGTLAFVTEIGSAFQPSYQAMREKILGGLRPGWRYLLELLLGPAFRGHVRDAQTGKPLVADFEVVGFGYQEGELRRSEPRFGRFTIPLPQGVRTVIFRAKGYAEHKAEFTLGDHGLDRDIVLQPLPNP
;
A
#
# COMPACT_ATOMS: atom_id res chain seq x y z
N MET A 1 -7.12 -16.94 43.04
CA MET A 1 -6.52 -15.78 43.73
C MET A 1 -7.45 -14.59 43.55
N ARG A 2 -7.86 -13.93 44.62
CA ARG A 2 -8.73 -12.74 44.57
C ARG A 2 -7.83 -11.50 44.48
N THR A 3 -7.97 -10.70 43.44
CA THR A 3 -7.23 -9.44 43.29
C THR A 3 -8.11 -8.31 43.82
N TRP A 4 -7.63 -7.58 44.82
CA TRP A 4 -8.27 -6.38 45.34
C TRP A 4 -7.67 -5.17 44.62
N ILE A 5 -8.50 -4.27 44.09
CA ILE A 5 -8.04 -2.98 43.56
C ILE A 5 -8.31 -1.92 44.64
N ILE A 6 -7.25 -1.30 45.16
CA ILE A 6 -7.33 -0.15 46.06
C ILE A 6 -7.07 1.09 45.21
N LEU A 7 -8.08 1.92 44.99
CA LEU A 7 -7.94 3.22 44.32
C LEU A 7 -8.00 4.32 45.38
N ALA A 8 -6.83 4.92 45.63
CA ALA A 8 -6.53 6.08 46.47
C ALA A 8 -6.51 5.90 48.01
N GLN A 9 -5.40 6.32 48.61
CA GLN A 9 -5.28 6.71 50.02
C GLN A 9 -5.39 8.24 50.10
N SER A 10 -6.28 8.75 50.97
CA SER A 10 -6.13 10.10 51.52
C SER A 10 -5.86 10.00 53.02
N GLU A 11 -4.90 10.76 53.51
CA GLU A 11 -4.64 10.96 54.94
C GLU A 11 -5.80 11.74 55.55
N GLU A 12 -6.86 11.03 55.95
CA GLU A 12 -7.72 11.28 57.11
C GLU A 12 -9.01 10.45 56.97
N HIS A 13 -9.25 9.60 57.97
CA HIS A 13 -10.42 8.73 58.17
C HIS A 13 -10.55 7.46 57.30
N ARG A 14 -10.34 6.31 57.96
CA ARG A 14 -10.60 4.96 57.44
C ARG A 14 -12.10 4.72 57.23
N ASN A 15 -12.55 4.72 55.98
CA ASN A 15 -13.79 4.05 55.56
C ASN A 15 -13.53 3.34 54.23
N HIS A 16 -13.75 2.02 54.17
CA HIS A 16 -13.54 1.21 52.97
C HIS A 16 -14.85 1.08 52.18
N CYS A 17 -14.84 1.47 50.90
CA CYS A 17 -15.85 1.04 49.93
C CYS A 17 -15.38 -0.26 49.28
N LEU A 18 -16.12 -1.35 49.48
CA LEU A 18 -15.85 -2.66 48.86
C LEU A 18 -16.86 -2.90 47.74
N PHE A 19 -16.38 -3.20 46.53
CA PHE A 19 -17.22 -3.61 45.41
C PHE A 19 -16.91 -5.06 45.01
N SER A 20 -17.95 -5.83 44.71
CA SER A 20 -17.88 -7.21 44.21
C SER A 20 -18.38 -7.25 42.77
N THR A 21 -17.62 -7.85 41.86
CA THR A 21 -18.04 -8.11 40.49
C THR A 21 -18.36 -9.59 40.32
N ASP A 22 -19.61 -9.98 40.54
CA ASP A 22 -20.12 -11.26 40.06
C ASP A 22 -20.63 -11.08 38.63
N LEU A 23 -20.08 -11.88 37.71
CA LEU A 23 -20.36 -11.84 36.28
C LEU A 23 -21.28 -13.02 35.89
N VAL A 24 -22.17 -12.74 34.93
CA VAL A 24 -22.90 -13.65 34.02
C VAL A 24 -24.32 -14.04 34.43
N GLN A 25 -25.32 -13.41 33.77
CA GLN A 25 -26.18 -14.12 32.80
C GLN A 25 -26.98 -13.17 31.88
N ARG A 26 -27.24 -13.66 30.68
CA ARG A 26 -27.78 -13.00 29.48
C ARG A 26 -29.25 -12.54 29.65
N ARG A 27 -29.55 -11.26 29.36
CA ARG A 27 -30.77 -10.68 28.69
C ARG A 27 -30.80 -9.14 28.85
N PRO A 28 -31.42 -8.37 27.94
CA PRO A 28 -31.46 -6.92 28.05
C PRO A 28 -32.56 -6.53 29.05
N VAL A 29 -32.17 -5.97 30.20
CA VAL A 29 -33.11 -5.42 31.18
C VAL A 29 -32.94 -3.91 31.21
N ARG A 30 -33.95 -3.21 30.73
CA ARG A 30 -34.16 -1.77 30.97
C ARG A 30 -34.47 -1.59 32.47
N THR A 31 -34.06 -0.44 33.00
CA THR A 31 -34.24 0.07 34.38
C THR A 31 -33.44 -0.65 35.48
N TRP A 32 -32.46 0.08 36.04
CA TRP A 32 -31.77 -0.26 37.28
C TRP A 32 -32.56 0.34 38.46
N ASP A 33 -33.15 -0.50 39.30
CA ASP A 33 -33.72 -0.06 40.57
C ASP A 33 -32.64 -0.09 41.67
N LEU A 34 -32.25 1.08 42.16
CA LEU A 34 -31.39 1.27 43.32
C LEU A 34 -32.23 1.11 44.61
N VAL A 35 -32.13 -0.05 45.27
CA VAL A 35 -32.69 -0.22 46.61
C VAL A 35 -31.66 0.23 47.66
N ALA A 36 -31.83 1.44 48.19
CA ALA A 36 -31.05 1.94 49.33
C ALA A 36 -31.75 1.55 50.64
N GLN A 37 -31.16 0.63 51.42
CA GLN A 37 -31.64 0.31 52.76
C GLN A 37 -31.09 1.32 53.78
N LYS A 38 -32.00 2.04 54.43
CA LYS A 38 -31.72 3.14 55.36
C LYS A 38 -31.39 2.59 56.75
N ARG A 39 -30.18 2.83 57.26
CA ARG A 39 -29.92 2.92 58.71
C ARG A 39 -29.20 4.25 59.00
N GLY A 40 -29.74 4.95 59.99
CA GLY A 40 -29.53 6.36 60.36
C GLY A 40 -28.17 6.98 60.08
N GLY A 41 -28.22 8.24 59.61
CA GLY A 41 -27.08 9.15 59.59
C GLY A 41 -27.02 9.97 58.30
N ILE A 42 -27.19 11.28 58.43
CA ILE A 42 -27.13 12.26 57.34
C ILE A 42 -25.71 12.31 56.77
N VAL A 43 -25.50 11.76 55.57
CA VAL A 43 -24.38 12.12 54.66
C VAL A 43 -24.92 12.19 53.24
N THR A 44 -25.87 13.08 53.01
CA THR A 44 -26.33 13.45 51.67
C THR A 44 -25.57 14.70 51.25
N HIS A 45 -24.55 14.55 50.40
CA HIS A 45 -24.26 15.47 49.28
C HIS A 45 -22.94 15.21 48.53
N ARG A 46 -22.02 14.34 49.00
CA ARG A 46 -20.75 14.10 48.27
C ARG A 46 -20.67 12.81 47.44
N CYS A 47 -21.44 11.76 47.75
CA CYS A 47 -21.43 10.54 46.93
C CYS A 47 -22.27 10.66 45.64
N ALA A 48 -23.32 11.48 45.63
CA ALA A 48 -24.17 11.67 44.45
C ALA A 48 -23.46 12.45 43.33
N VAL A 49 -22.51 13.33 43.67
CA VAL A 49 -21.77 14.14 42.68
C VAL A 49 -20.72 13.31 41.94
N LEU A 50 -20.11 12.30 42.58
CA LEU A 50 -19.18 11.39 41.90
C LEU A 50 -19.88 10.38 40.98
N VAL A 51 -21.09 9.92 41.32
CA VAL A 51 -21.85 9.01 40.45
C VAL A 51 -22.46 9.77 39.26
N LEU A 52 -22.86 11.03 39.41
CA LEU A 52 -23.28 11.85 38.27
C LEU A 52 -22.11 12.34 37.40
N ALA A 53 -20.92 12.57 37.97
CA ALA A 53 -19.73 12.94 37.20
C ALA A 53 -19.16 11.76 36.38
N VAL A 54 -19.36 10.51 36.83
CA VAL A 54 -19.01 9.31 36.05
C VAL A 54 -20.11 8.93 35.05
N LEU A 55 -21.35 9.40 35.22
CA LEU A 55 -22.44 9.23 34.25
C LEU A 55 -22.54 10.38 33.23
N LEU A 56 -21.68 11.40 33.33
CA LEU A 56 -21.38 12.36 32.27
C LEU A 56 -20.09 12.03 31.52
N ALA A 57 -19.49 10.86 31.79
CA ALA A 57 -18.59 10.23 30.84
C ALA A 57 -19.42 9.88 29.60
N THR A 58 -19.20 10.69 28.56
CA THR A 58 -19.35 10.37 27.14
C THR A 58 -20.20 9.14 26.84
N GLN A 59 -21.25 9.32 26.06
CA GLN A 59 -21.69 8.23 25.19
C GLN A 59 -20.45 7.80 24.41
N VAL A 60 -19.75 6.75 24.88
CA VAL A 60 -18.70 6.10 24.12
C VAL A 60 -19.44 5.56 22.92
N GLN A 61 -19.27 6.25 21.80
CA GLN A 61 -19.85 5.90 20.53
C GLN A 61 -19.16 4.60 20.15
N ALA A 62 -19.81 3.46 20.42
CA ALA A 62 -19.23 2.15 20.20
C ALA A 62 -18.75 2.03 18.76
N GLY A 63 -17.44 1.87 18.56
CA GLY A 63 -16.85 1.80 17.22
C GLY A 63 -15.48 2.46 17.14
N ARG A 64 -14.71 2.11 16.10
CA ARG A 64 -13.38 2.69 15.90
C ARG A 64 -13.47 4.18 15.62
N GLN A 65 -12.41 4.90 16.00
CA GLN A 65 -12.26 6.33 15.80
C GLN A 65 -10.98 6.63 15.02
N LEU A 66 -11.10 7.51 14.03
CA LEU A 66 -9.95 8.14 13.38
C LEU A 66 -9.59 9.36 14.20
N VAL A 67 -8.39 9.37 14.79
CA VAL A 67 -7.91 10.45 15.65
C VAL A 67 -6.60 11.01 15.14
N ARG A 68 -6.31 12.26 15.46
CA ARG A 68 -5.02 12.88 15.19
C ARG A 68 -4.13 12.86 16.44
N VAL A 69 -2.92 12.34 16.29
CA VAL A 69 -1.94 12.18 17.37
C VAL A 69 -0.59 12.78 17.01
N SER A 70 0.17 13.25 18.01
CA SER A 70 1.55 13.66 17.79
C SER A 70 2.49 12.43 17.73
N PRO A 71 3.65 12.54 17.06
CA PRO A 71 4.65 11.47 17.06
C PRO A 71 5.15 11.07 18.45
N ASP A 72 5.09 11.98 19.44
CA ASP A 72 5.52 11.71 20.81
C ASP A 72 4.48 10.90 21.58
N ASP A 73 3.19 11.14 21.34
CA ASP A 73 2.07 10.40 21.94
C ASP A 73 2.06 8.93 21.49
N ILE A 74 2.43 8.68 20.23
CA ILE A 74 2.51 7.34 19.64
C ILE A 74 3.49 6.43 20.38
N ARG A 75 4.58 6.98 20.92
CA ARG A 75 5.59 6.20 21.65
C ARG A 75 5.07 5.67 22.99
N MET A 76 3.97 6.23 23.48
CA MET A 76 3.35 5.86 24.76
C MET A 76 2.32 4.75 24.60
N ILE A 77 1.89 4.45 23.37
CA ILE A 77 1.00 3.33 23.07
C ILE A 77 1.87 2.09 22.83
N SER A 78 1.78 1.11 23.72
CA SER A 78 2.32 -0.22 23.45
C SER A 78 1.41 -0.94 22.46
N GLY A 79 1.66 -0.80 21.16
CA GLY A 79 0.87 -1.51 20.14
C GLY A 79 1.19 -1.05 18.72
N GLU A 80 1.08 -1.96 17.75
CA GLU A 80 1.31 -1.64 16.34
C GLU A 80 0.08 -0.90 15.78
N LEU A 81 0.21 0.42 15.63
CA LEU A 81 -0.87 1.32 15.24
C LEU A 81 -1.29 1.16 13.78
N ASP A 82 -2.59 1.25 13.53
CA ASP A 82 -3.16 1.46 12.20
C ASP A 82 -3.05 2.94 11.82
N VAL A 83 -1.89 3.31 11.29
CA VAL A 83 -1.67 4.67 10.77
C VAL A 83 -2.42 4.81 9.45
N ALA A 84 -3.42 5.70 9.45
CA ALA A 84 -4.29 6.00 8.33
C ALA A 84 -3.67 7.01 7.36
N GLY A 85 -2.86 7.95 7.86
CA GLY A 85 -2.26 8.98 7.02
C GLY A 85 -1.43 10.00 7.77
N LEU A 86 -0.93 10.99 7.03
CA LEU A 86 -0.21 12.14 7.58
C LEU A 86 -1.16 13.34 7.65
N ALA A 87 -1.17 14.02 8.80
CA ALA A 87 -1.97 15.22 8.98
C ALA A 87 -1.56 16.35 8.02
N PRO A 88 -2.45 17.32 7.72
CA PRO A 88 -2.14 18.45 6.83
C PRO A 88 -0.94 19.29 7.27
N ASP A 89 -0.65 19.34 8.58
CA ASP A 89 0.52 20.03 9.14
C ASP A 89 1.85 19.30 8.89
N ARG A 90 1.80 18.07 8.34
CA ARG A 90 2.93 17.21 8.00
C ARG A 90 3.79 16.73 9.17
N ILE A 91 3.29 16.94 10.40
CA ILE A 91 3.97 16.58 11.64
C ILE A 91 3.19 15.48 12.35
N ARG A 92 1.87 15.65 12.49
CA ARG A 92 1.00 14.70 13.19
C ARG A 92 0.56 13.56 12.27
N LEU A 93 0.15 12.45 12.89
CA LEU A 93 -0.39 11.29 12.19
C LEU A 93 -1.88 11.15 12.47
N ASP A 94 -2.62 10.73 11.45
CA ASP A 94 -4.00 10.29 11.61
C ASP A 94 -3.94 8.76 11.84
N VAL A 95 -4.52 8.29 12.94
CA VAL A 95 -4.49 6.87 13.36
C VAL A 95 -5.90 6.39 13.67
N ILE A 96 -6.18 5.14 13.31
CA ILE A 96 -7.43 4.49 13.70
C ILE A 96 -7.20 3.75 15.01
N LEU A 97 -8.04 4.04 15.99
CA LEU A 97 -8.01 3.45 17.31
C LEU A 97 -9.35 2.78 17.63
N ASP A 98 -9.29 1.65 18.33
CA ASP A 98 -10.47 1.07 18.97
C ASP A 98 -10.79 1.78 20.30
N ASP A 99 -11.94 1.43 20.90
CA ASP A 99 -12.42 2.04 22.14
C ASP A 99 -11.46 1.82 23.33
N GLU A 100 -10.73 0.69 23.37
CA GLU A 100 -9.76 0.39 24.43
C GLU A 100 -8.53 1.30 24.29
N GLN A 101 -8.01 1.45 23.07
CA GLN A 101 -6.89 2.32 22.76
C GLN A 101 -7.21 3.80 23.00
N VAL A 102 -8.42 4.25 22.64
CA VAL A 102 -8.89 5.60 22.95
C VAL A 102 -8.94 5.82 24.46
N PHE A 103 -9.49 4.87 25.21
CA PHE A 103 -9.58 4.94 26.67
C PHE A 103 -8.19 5.00 27.31
N ASP A 104 -7.27 4.13 26.90
CA ASP A 104 -5.91 4.07 27.43
C ASP A 104 -5.15 5.39 27.23
N LEU A 105 -5.26 5.97 26.03
CA LEU A 105 -4.65 7.28 25.73
C LEU A 105 -5.22 8.41 26.58
N GLN A 106 -6.54 8.42 26.78
CA GLN A 106 -7.19 9.41 27.62
C GLN A 106 -6.77 9.28 29.09
N GLN A 107 -6.55 8.05 29.60
CA GLN A 107 -6.03 7.83 30.95
C GLN A 107 -4.60 8.34 31.15
N LEU A 108 -3.81 8.42 30.07
CA LEU A 108 -2.47 9.03 30.07
C LEU A 108 -2.52 10.57 30.00
N GLY A 109 -3.71 11.18 29.95
CA GLY A 109 -3.89 12.62 29.85
C GLY A 109 -3.68 13.18 28.44
N ILE A 110 -3.73 12.32 27.42
CA ILE A 110 -3.59 12.72 26.01
C ILE A 110 -4.96 13.12 25.49
N GLU A 111 -5.10 14.40 25.09
CA GLU A 111 -6.31 14.89 24.42
C GLU A 111 -6.32 14.42 22.96
N LEU A 112 -7.38 13.71 22.56
CA LEU A 112 -7.53 13.17 21.21
C LEU A 112 -8.48 14.03 20.37
N GLU A 113 -8.00 14.47 19.21
CA GLU A 113 -8.81 15.14 18.17
C GLU A 113 -9.46 14.06 17.29
N THR A 114 -10.73 13.73 17.54
CA THR A 114 -11.50 12.82 16.67
C THR A 114 -11.83 13.49 15.34
N LEU A 115 -11.32 12.93 14.25
CA LEU A 115 -11.51 13.40 12.88
C LEU A 115 -12.72 12.75 12.21
N ALA A 116 -12.91 11.46 12.46
CA ALA A 116 -14.03 10.69 11.96
C ALA A 116 -14.32 9.50 12.88
N VAL A 117 -15.53 8.96 12.78
CA VAL A 117 -15.95 7.71 13.41
C VAL A 117 -16.25 6.70 12.31
N GLU A 118 -16.25 5.42 12.68
CA GLU A 118 -16.57 4.33 11.76
C GLU A 118 -17.92 4.57 11.06
N PRO A 119 -17.97 4.51 9.72
CA PRO A 119 -19.19 4.78 8.97
C PRO A 119 -20.15 3.60 9.10
N GLU A 120 -21.45 3.90 9.11
CA GLU A 120 -22.51 2.87 9.16
C GLU A 120 -22.59 2.01 7.89
N GLY A 121 -21.91 2.41 6.81
CA GLY A 121 -21.86 1.68 5.56
C GLY A 121 -21.05 2.40 4.48
N VAL A 122 -20.99 1.79 3.31
CA VAL A 122 -20.24 2.26 2.14
C VAL A 122 -21.21 2.83 1.09
N ASP A 123 -20.78 3.88 0.38
CA ASP A 123 -21.51 4.41 -0.79
C ASP A 123 -21.76 3.28 -1.83
N PRO A 124 -23.02 2.98 -2.21
CA PRO A 124 -23.38 1.84 -3.04
C PRO A 124 -22.89 1.93 -4.50
N ASP A 125 -22.35 3.09 -4.91
CA ASP A 125 -21.74 3.28 -6.22
C ASP A 125 -20.32 2.70 -6.30
N TYR A 126 -19.66 2.43 -5.16
CA TYR A 126 -18.42 1.64 -5.17
C TYR A 126 -18.68 0.24 -5.72
N LYS A 127 -17.75 -0.24 -6.54
CA LYS A 127 -17.89 -1.50 -7.28
C LYS A 127 -17.50 -2.68 -6.40
N ASP A 128 -18.36 -3.68 -6.34
CA ASP A 128 -18.00 -5.02 -5.86
C ASP A 128 -17.13 -5.77 -6.89
N ASN A 129 -16.64 -6.96 -6.51
CA ASN A 129 -15.83 -7.80 -7.38
C ASN A 129 -16.46 -8.09 -8.75
N ALA A 130 -17.78 -8.33 -8.80
CA ALA A 130 -18.48 -8.67 -10.03
C ALA A 130 -18.59 -7.46 -10.97
N ARG A 131 -18.89 -6.28 -10.42
CA ARG A 131 -18.95 -5.02 -11.17
C ARG A 131 -17.57 -4.61 -11.70
N VAL A 132 -16.50 -4.79 -10.92
CA VAL A 132 -15.13 -4.57 -11.41
C VAL A 132 -14.82 -5.48 -12.59
N LEU A 133 -15.06 -6.79 -12.46
CA LEU A 133 -14.83 -7.74 -13.55
C LEU A 133 -15.64 -7.40 -14.80
N ALA A 134 -16.91 -7.00 -14.64
CA ALA A 134 -17.77 -6.60 -15.74
C ALA A 134 -17.20 -5.39 -16.52
N VAL A 135 -16.61 -4.41 -15.81
CA VAL A 135 -15.92 -3.28 -16.45
C VAL A 135 -14.72 -3.76 -17.27
N LEU A 136 -13.87 -4.63 -16.70
CA LEU A 136 -12.70 -5.16 -17.42
C LEU A 136 -13.11 -5.94 -18.68
N GLN A 137 -14.14 -6.78 -18.56
CA GLN A 137 -14.67 -7.57 -19.67
C GLN A 137 -15.27 -6.69 -20.78
N GLU A 138 -16.00 -5.63 -20.41
CA GLU A 138 -16.55 -4.70 -21.39
C GLU A 138 -15.45 -3.91 -22.10
N LEU A 139 -14.41 -3.46 -21.40
CA LEU A 139 -13.25 -2.81 -22.01
C LEU A 139 -12.53 -3.74 -22.99
N SER A 140 -12.26 -4.98 -22.59
CA SER A 140 -11.63 -5.97 -23.48
C SER A 140 -12.49 -6.28 -24.71
N LYS A 141 -13.82 -6.37 -24.55
CA LYS A 141 -14.76 -6.57 -25.66
C LYS A 141 -14.81 -5.38 -26.61
N ARG A 142 -14.75 -4.15 -26.09
CA ARG A 142 -14.79 -2.92 -26.89
C ARG A 142 -13.47 -2.64 -27.61
N TYR A 143 -12.35 -3.08 -27.05
CA TYR A 143 -11.01 -2.88 -27.59
C TYR A 143 -10.25 -4.20 -27.76
N PRO A 144 -10.75 -5.16 -28.55
CA PRO A 144 -10.24 -6.55 -28.55
C PRO A 144 -8.83 -6.70 -29.12
N THR A 145 -8.35 -5.72 -29.89
CA THR A 145 -6.96 -5.71 -30.40
C THR A 145 -5.98 -5.06 -29.43
N LEU A 146 -6.47 -4.28 -28.46
CA LEU A 146 -5.63 -3.53 -27.52
C LEU A 146 -5.71 -4.04 -26.09
N ALA A 147 -6.79 -4.73 -25.71
CA ALA A 147 -7.10 -5.07 -24.33
C ALA A 147 -7.57 -6.51 -24.16
N ARG A 148 -7.02 -7.19 -23.14
CA ARG A 148 -7.37 -8.57 -22.78
C ARG A 148 -7.52 -8.73 -21.26
N VAL A 149 -8.61 -9.35 -20.83
CA VAL A 149 -8.77 -9.77 -19.43
C VAL A 149 -7.96 -11.05 -19.18
N VAL A 150 -7.24 -11.09 -18.07
CA VAL A 150 -6.46 -12.24 -17.61
C VAL A 150 -6.91 -12.62 -16.21
N GLU A 151 -7.28 -13.88 -16.01
CA GLU A 151 -7.37 -14.47 -14.68
C GLU A 151 -5.97 -14.85 -14.21
N VAL A 152 -5.34 -13.99 -13.42
CA VAL A 152 -3.90 -13.99 -13.14
C VAL A 152 -3.46 -15.22 -12.35
N ASN A 153 -4.24 -15.64 -11.35
CA ASN A 153 -3.90 -16.84 -10.59
C ASN A 153 -3.91 -18.09 -11.47
N SER A 154 -4.91 -18.23 -12.35
CA SER A 154 -4.96 -19.35 -13.30
C SER A 154 -3.84 -19.29 -14.33
N TRP A 155 -3.50 -18.10 -14.83
CA TRP A 155 -2.35 -17.87 -15.72
C TRP A 155 -1.02 -18.33 -15.10
N LEU A 156 -0.81 -18.03 -13.82
CA LEU A 156 0.43 -18.36 -13.09
C LEU A 156 0.42 -19.73 -12.40
N GLY A 157 -0.67 -20.49 -12.47
CA GLY A 157 -0.82 -21.75 -11.75
C GLY A 157 -0.82 -21.58 -10.21
N LEU A 158 -1.36 -20.47 -9.73
CA LEU A 158 -1.46 -20.12 -8.30
C LEU A 158 -2.89 -20.34 -7.76
N PRO A 159 -3.05 -20.56 -6.44
CA PRO A 159 -4.37 -20.63 -5.83
C PRO A 159 -5.11 -19.27 -5.90
N PRO A 160 -6.45 -19.29 -5.85
CA PRO A 160 -7.25 -18.08 -5.64
C PRO A 160 -7.05 -17.52 -4.22
N SER A 161 -7.78 -16.45 -3.88
CA SER A 161 -7.81 -15.90 -2.51
C SER A 161 -8.29 -16.94 -1.48
N HIS A 162 -8.18 -16.63 -0.19
CA HIS A 162 -8.68 -17.51 0.88
C HIS A 162 -10.18 -17.82 0.72
N GLY A 163 -10.97 -16.81 0.34
CA GLY A 163 -12.38 -16.91 0.00
C GLY A 163 -12.67 -17.48 -1.39
N GLN A 164 -11.69 -18.08 -2.06
CA GLN A 164 -11.79 -18.73 -3.36
C GLN A 164 -12.18 -17.78 -4.51
N ARG A 165 -11.78 -16.51 -4.42
CA ARG A 165 -11.99 -15.52 -5.48
C ARG A 165 -10.77 -15.47 -6.41
N PRO A 166 -10.97 -15.49 -7.73
CA PRO A 166 -9.90 -15.28 -8.68
C PRO A 166 -9.41 -13.82 -8.67
N PHE A 167 -8.21 -13.61 -9.20
CA PHE A 167 -7.61 -12.30 -9.39
C PHE A 167 -7.61 -11.96 -10.86
N TYR A 168 -8.11 -10.78 -11.21
CA TYR A 168 -8.22 -10.35 -12.60
C TYR A 168 -7.32 -9.16 -12.88
N ALA A 169 -6.70 -9.18 -14.06
CA ALA A 169 -6.02 -8.05 -14.65
C ALA A 169 -6.62 -7.70 -16.01
N LEU A 170 -6.58 -6.42 -16.37
CA LEU A 170 -6.66 -6.01 -17.76
C LEU A 170 -5.25 -5.76 -18.26
N VAL A 171 -4.88 -6.38 -19.38
CA VAL A 171 -3.62 -6.13 -20.07
C VAL A 171 -3.91 -5.22 -21.25
N ILE A 172 -3.10 -4.18 -21.45
CA ILE A 172 -3.17 -3.27 -22.59
C ILE A 172 -1.80 -3.25 -23.31
N SER A 173 -1.81 -3.48 -24.63
CA SER A 173 -0.67 -3.36 -25.56
C SER A 173 -1.23 -3.30 -27.00
N ASP A 174 -0.49 -2.77 -27.97
CA ASP A 174 -0.92 -2.74 -29.38
C ASP A 174 -1.02 -4.13 -30.02
N ASN A 175 -0.29 -5.13 -29.51
CA ASN A 175 -0.44 -6.54 -29.89
C ASN A 175 -0.69 -7.45 -28.68
N VAL A 176 -1.72 -7.13 -27.87
CA VAL A 176 -2.10 -7.77 -26.59
C VAL A 176 -2.22 -9.31 -26.53
N HIS A 177 -2.22 -9.99 -27.68
CA HIS A 177 -2.28 -11.45 -27.81
C HIS A 177 -0.93 -12.10 -28.13
N LEU A 178 0.11 -11.29 -28.34
CA LEU A 178 1.47 -11.73 -28.60
C LEU A 178 2.36 -11.41 -27.41
N GLU A 179 3.42 -12.18 -27.30
CA GLU A 179 4.50 -11.91 -26.36
C GLU A 179 5.53 -11.03 -27.06
N GLU A 180 5.67 -9.79 -26.58
CA GLU A 180 6.51 -8.78 -27.20
C GLU A 180 7.66 -8.34 -26.31
N ASP A 181 8.70 -7.82 -26.95
CA ASP A 181 9.91 -7.33 -26.30
C ASP A 181 9.74 -5.90 -25.79
N GLU A 182 8.81 -5.74 -24.85
CA GLU A 182 8.38 -4.43 -24.34
C GLU A 182 8.57 -4.33 -22.82
N PRO A 183 8.92 -3.14 -22.28
CA PRO A 183 8.86 -2.89 -20.85
C PRO A 183 7.47 -3.10 -20.29
N THR A 184 7.37 -3.98 -19.30
CA THR A 184 6.11 -4.21 -18.58
C THR A 184 5.95 -3.23 -17.42
N VAL A 185 4.75 -2.67 -17.30
CA VAL A 185 4.34 -1.79 -16.20
C VAL A 185 3.14 -2.38 -15.48
N ALA A 186 3.08 -2.25 -14.16
CA ALA A 186 1.91 -2.62 -13.38
C ALA A 186 1.32 -1.42 -12.61
N PHE A 187 -0.01 -1.29 -12.67
CA PHE A 187 -0.80 -0.48 -11.75
C PHE A 187 -1.72 -1.39 -10.98
N ASN A 188 -1.75 -1.24 -9.66
CA ASN A 188 -2.59 -2.06 -8.80
C ASN A 188 -3.26 -1.22 -7.71
N GLY A 189 -4.35 -1.74 -7.17
CA GLY A 189 -5.13 -1.09 -6.12
C GLY A 189 -5.72 -2.10 -5.15
N LEU A 190 -6.28 -1.56 -4.07
CA LEU A 190 -6.97 -2.31 -3.04
C LEU A 190 -6.10 -3.40 -2.37
N HIS A 191 -4.86 -3.06 -2.01
CA HIS A 191 -4.10 -3.88 -1.04
C HIS A 191 -4.80 -3.87 0.32
N HIS A 192 -5.24 -2.69 0.78
CA HIS A 192 -6.12 -2.58 1.94
C HIS A 192 -7.59 -2.46 1.50
N ALA A 193 -8.46 -3.21 2.17
CA ALA A 193 -9.84 -3.39 1.73
C ALA A 193 -10.68 -2.11 1.81
N ARG A 194 -10.45 -1.24 2.80
CA ARG A 194 -11.23 0.01 2.98
C ARG A 194 -10.88 1.13 1.98
N GLU A 195 -9.82 0.97 1.19
CA GLU A 195 -9.27 2.01 0.30
C GLU A 195 -9.93 1.99 -1.09
N LEU A 196 -11.25 2.09 -1.13
CA LEU A 196 -12.07 1.74 -2.30
C LEU A 196 -11.84 2.61 -3.54
N MET A 197 -11.44 3.87 -3.37
CA MET A 197 -11.14 4.77 -4.51
C MET A 197 -9.92 4.31 -5.32
N THR A 198 -9.05 3.47 -4.75
CA THR A 198 -7.87 2.93 -5.45
C THR A 198 -8.26 1.99 -6.60
N VAL A 199 -9.38 1.26 -6.46
CA VAL A 199 -9.97 0.45 -7.54
C VAL A 199 -10.33 1.34 -8.73
N GLU A 200 -10.99 2.46 -8.46
CA GLU A 200 -11.41 3.42 -9.47
C GLU A 200 -10.23 4.10 -10.16
N ALA A 201 -9.13 4.35 -9.42
CA ALA A 201 -7.91 4.90 -10.00
C ALA A 201 -7.32 3.98 -11.05
N VAL A 202 -7.23 2.67 -10.75
CA VAL A 202 -6.73 1.69 -11.73
C VAL A 202 -7.67 1.60 -12.95
N LEU A 203 -8.98 1.59 -12.73
CA LEU A 203 -9.96 1.55 -13.82
C LEU A 203 -9.92 2.81 -14.71
N ASP A 204 -9.79 4.01 -14.13
CA ASP A 204 -9.71 5.25 -14.92
C ASP A 204 -8.50 5.26 -15.85
N ILE A 205 -7.33 4.76 -15.40
CA ILE A 205 -6.14 4.67 -16.26
C ILE A 205 -6.43 3.79 -17.47
N THR A 206 -7.07 2.62 -17.28
CA THR A 206 -7.42 1.73 -18.39
C THR A 206 -8.35 2.41 -19.40
N GLU A 207 -9.37 3.10 -18.92
CA GLU A 207 -10.31 3.84 -19.78
C GLU A 207 -9.59 4.94 -20.55
N LYS A 208 -8.77 5.77 -19.89
CA LYS A 208 -8.09 6.88 -20.55
C LYS A 208 -7.08 6.43 -21.60
N LEU A 209 -6.35 5.33 -21.35
CA LEU A 209 -5.43 4.76 -22.34
C LEU A 209 -6.18 4.25 -23.58
N LEU A 210 -7.24 3.47 -23.40
CA LEU A 210 -8.01 2.89 -24.50
C LEU A 210 -8.78 3.95 -25.30
N GLU A 211 -9.41 4.90 -24.62
CA GLU A 211 -10.10 6.03 -25.26
C GLU A 211 -9.14 6.96 -26.00
N GLY A 212 -7.93 7.10 -25.47
CA GLY A 212 -6.88 7.98 -25.97
C GLY A 212 -6.09 7.41 -27.15
N TYR A 213 -6.02 6.08 -27.31
CA TYR A 213 -5.17 5.43 -28.32
C TYR A 213 -5.37 5.95 -29.77
N ALA A 214 -6.63 6.21 -30.16
CA ALA A 214 -6.95 6.74 -31.49
C ALA A 214 -6.91 8.27 -31.59
N LYS A 215 -6.74 8.98 -30.48
CA LYS A 215 -6.98 10.44 -30.38
C LYS A 215 -5.76 11.24 -29.91
N ASP A 216 -4.93 10.66 -29.05
CA ASP A 216 -3.74 11.29 -28.47
C ASP A 216 -2.49 10.53 -28.93
N PRO A 217 -1.63 11.14 -29.76
CA PRO A 217 -0.38 10.52 -30.23
C PRO A 217 0.58 10.14 -29.10
N GLY A 218 0.52 10.83 -27.96
CA GLY A 218 1.29 10.45 -26.77
C GLY A 218 0.80 9.15 -26.17
N ILE A 219 -0.52 9.00 -25.95
CA ILE A 219 -1.11 7.75 -25.45
C ILE A 219 -0.86 6.60 -26.43
N ARG A 220 -1.00 6.84 -27.74
CA ARG A 220 -0.66 5.86 -28.76
C ARG A 220 0.76 5.34 -28.60
N ARG A 221 1.75 6.23 -28.51
CA ARG A 221 3.15 5.83 -28.28
C ARG A 221 3.37 5.05 -26.99
N LEU A 222 2.59 5.31 -25.93
CA LEU A 222 2.69 4.53 -24.70
C LEU A 222 2.19 3.11 -24.89
N VAL A 223 1.05 2.92 -25.58
CA VAL A 223 0.45 1.61 -25.82
C VAL A 223 1.23 0.81 -26.87
N ASP A 224 1.82 1.47 -27.86
CA ASP A 224 2.67 0.85 -28.91
C ASP A 224 4.11 0.53 -28.43
N SER A 225 4.43 0.70 -27.14
CA SER A 225 5.81 0.55 -26.65
C SER A 225 5.91 -0.05 -25.26
N LEU A 226 4.77 -0.40 -24.64
CA LEU A 226 4.72 -0.88 -23.26
C LEU A 226 3.63 -1.94 -23.15
N GLU A 227 3.94 -2.98 -22.37
CA GLU A 227 2.94 -3.93 -21.91
C GLU A 227 2.40 -3.47 -20.54
N LEU A 228 1.12 -3.10 -20.49
CA LEU A 228 0.53 -2.46 -19.32
C LEU A 228 -0.43 -3.42 -18.61
N TRP A 229 -0.13 -3.76 -17.35
CA TRP A 229 -0.96 -4.63 -16.50
C TRP A 229 -1.70 -3.80 -15.45
N PHE A 230 -3.01 -3.98 -15.38
CA PHE A 230 -3.89 -3.29 -14.45
C PHE A 230 -4.59 -4.29 -13.55
N LEU A 231 -4.33 -4.25 -12.25
CA LEU A 231 -4.90 -5.14 -11.24
C LEU A 231 -5.73 -4.32 -10.23
N PRO A 232 -7.01 -4.00 -10.52
CA PRO A 232 -7.78 -3.07 -9.70
C PRO A 232 -8.07 -3.59 -8.28
N VAL A 233 -8.09 -4.92 -8.10
CA VAL A 233 -8.48 -5.58 -6.86
C VAL A 233 -7.46 -6.64 -6.48
N ILE A 234 -6.52 -6.28 -5.60
CA ILE A 234 -5.56 -7.22 -5.01
C ILE A 234 -6.15 -7.96 -3.81
N ASN A 235 -7.12 -7.38 -3.10
CA ASN A 235 -7.77 -7.97 -1.93
C ASN A 235 -9.27 -8.24 -2.17
N PRO A 236 -9.64 -9.24 -3.00
CA PRO A 236 -11.03 -9.46 -3.39
C PRO A 236 -11.90 -9.92 -2.21
N ASP A 237 -11.35 -10.67 -1.25
CA ASP A 237 -12.11 -11.08 -0.07
C ASP A 237 -12.36 -9.92 0.89
N GLY A 238 -11.36 -9.03 1.04
CA GLY A 238 -11.49 -7.82 1.81
C GLY A 238 -12.52 -6.87 1.21
N LEU A 239 -12.55 -6.71 -0.12
CA LEU A 239 -13.55 -5.90 -0.83
C LEU A 239 -14.97 -6.29 -0.43
N ASP A 240 -15.30 -7.58 -0.54
CA ASP A 240 -16.63 -8.08 -0.20
C ASP A 240 -16.96 -7.84 1.29
N HIS A 241 -15.96 -7.98 2.18
CA HIS A 241 -16.17 -7.76 3.60
C HIS A 241 -16.43 -6.27 3.92
N VAL A 242 -15.70 -5.36 3.26
CA VAL A 242 -15.89 -3.92 3.43
C VAL A 242 -17.26 -3.45 2.95
N LEU A 243 -17.73 -3.99 1.83
CA LEU A 243 -19.02 -3.60 1.26
C LEU A 243 -20.23 -4.19 2.01
N THR A 244 -20.05 -5.23 2.82
CA THR A 244 -21.18 -6.00 3.39
C THR A 244 -21.20 -6.10 4.91
N SER A 245 -20.07 -5.91 5.58
CA SER A 245 -19.93 -6.28 7.00
C SER A 245 -19.22 -5.21 7.83
N ASP A 246 -18.02 -4.80 7.42
CA ASP A 246 -17.16 -3.89 8.18
C ASP A 246 -16.53 -2.88 7.22
N ALA A 247 -17.10 -1.68 7.16
CA ALA A 247 -16.66 -0.62 6.26
C ALA A 247 -15.21 -0.16 6.53
N TRP A 248 -14.63 -0.39 7.70
CA TRP A 248 -13.24 0.00 8.02
C TRP A 248 -12.25 -1.16 8.03
N TRP A 249 -12.65 -2.33 7.55
CA TRP A 249 -11.74 -3.46 7.44
C TRP A 249 -10.53 -3.15 6.55
N ARG A 250 -9.33 -3.41 7.07
CA ARG A 250 -8.05 -3.12 6.39
C ARG A 250 -7.48 -4.34 5.67
N LYS A 251 -7.39 -5.47 6.37
CA LYS A 251 -6.62 -6.67 5.99
C LYS A 251 -7.28 -7.49 4.88
N ASN A 252 -6.65 -8.59 4.46
CA ASN A 252 -7.37 -9.66 3.74
C ASN A 252 -8.33 -10.42 4.69
N ARG A 253 -8.85 -11.58 4.26
CA ARG A 253 -9.78 -12.39 5.06
C ARG A 253 -9.26 -13.78 5.42
N ARG A 254 -7.94 -13.94 5.51
CA ARG A 254 -7.33 -15.18 6.02
C ARG A 254 -7.93 -15.58 7.37
N PRO A 255 -8.42 -16.82 7.58
CA PRO A 255 -8.70 -17.30 8.93
C PRO A 255 -7.38 -17.57 9.68
N ASN A 256 -7.12 -16.81 10.74
CA ASN A 256 -5.88 -16.97 11.52
C ASN A 256 -6.09 -17.97 12.67
N ASP A 257 -7.20 -17.81 13.39
CA ASP A 257 -7.66 -18.71 14.46
C ASP A 257 -9.21 -18.66 14.57
N ALA A 258 -9.79 -19.09 15.68
CA ALA A 258 -11.24 -19.11 15.88
C ALA A 258 -11.90 -17.72 15.98
N LYS A 259 -11.12 -16.65 16.19
CA LYS A 259 -11.61 -15.29 16.49
C LYS A 259 -10.98 -14.21 15.60
N THR A 260 -9.76 -14.42 15.11
CA THR A 260 -9.02 -13.41 14.36
C THR A 260 -8.93 -13.76 12.87
N PHE A 261 -9.02 -12.72 12.05
CA PHE A 261 -9.00 -12.82 10.60
C PHE A 261 -8.09 -11.77 9.99
N GLY A 262 -7.56 -12.09 8.82
CA GLY A 262 -6.83 -11.20 7.96
C GLY A 262 -5.35 -11.03 8.31
N VAL A 263 -4.57 -10.81 7.26
CA VAL A 263 -3.19 -10.34 7.25
C VAL A 263 -3.15 -9.02 6.49
N ASP A 264 -2.35 -8.07 6.98
CA ASP A 264 -2.06 -6.84 6.25
C ASP A 264 -1.17 -7.20 5.05
N LEU A 265 -1.74 -7.10 3.85
CA LEU A 265 -1.05 -7.45 2.61
C LEU A 265 0.19 -6.59 2.40
N ASN A 266 0.14 -5.31 2.78
CA ASN A 266 1.28 -4.40 2.66
C ASN A 266 2.21 -4.46 3.89
N ARG A 267 2.20 -5.57 4.63
CA ARG A 267 3.21 -6.01 5.59
C ARG A 267 3.70 -7.43 5.32
N ASN A 268 3.24 -8.06 4.24
CA ASN A 268 3.49 -9.48 3.97
C ASN A 268 4.66 -9.74 3.02
N TYR A 269 5.36 -8.72 2.52
CA TYR A 269 6.44 -8.92 1.55
C TYR A 269 7.79 -9.28 2.22
N PRO A 270 8.66 -10.09 1.59
CA PRO A 270 9.87 -10.61 2.24
C PRO A 270 10.95 -9.60 2.64
N PHE A 271 11.07 -8.47 1.93
CA PHE A 271 12.17 -7.55 2.20
C PHE A 271 11.98 -6.88 3.56
N LYS A 272 12.99 -7.06 4.44
CA LYS A 272 13.02 -6.55 5.82
C LYS A 272 11.78 -6.91 6.64
N TRP A 273 11.08 -8.01 6.33
CA TRP A 273 9.86 -8.42 7.01
C TRP A 273 10.04 -8.54 8.54
N GLY A 274 9.28 -7.75 9.31
CA GLY A 274 9.39 -7.67 10.77
C GLY A 274 10.70 -7.07 11.32
N ALA A 275 11.49 -6.39 10.50
CA ALA A 275 12.84 -5.94 10.86
C ALA A 275 12.94 -4.51 11.43
N CYS A 276 11.86 -3.72 11.42
CA CYS A 276 11.93 -2.33 11.88
C CYS A 276 10.72 -1.86 12.67
N ASN A 277 10.06 -2.79 13.35
CA ASN A 277 8.93 -2.54 14.25
C ASN A 277 7.81 -1.75 13.56
N GLY A 278 7.60 -2.00 12.27
CA GLY A 278 6.63 -1.30 11.43
C GLY A 278 5.34 -2.09 11.19
N SER A 279 5.21 -3.24 11.85
CA SER A 279 4.11 -4.19 11.67
C SER A 279 3.96 -5.13 12.86
N SER A 280 2.84 -5.84 12.89
CA SER A 280 2.43 -6.67 14.01
C SER A 280 2.68 -8.16 13.88
N ALA A 281 3.11 -8.80 14.97
CA ALA A 281 3.07 -10.26 15.09
C ALA A 281 1.75 -10.79 15.67
N SER A 282 0.87 -9.93 16.18
CA SER A 282 -0.41 -10.30 16.77
C SER A 282 -1.49 -10.44 15.69
N PRO A 283 -2.13 -11.63 15.54
CA PRO A 283 -3.18 -11.85 14.54
C PRO A 283 -4.38 -10.90 14.63
N GLY A 284 -4.62 -10.31 15.80
CA GLY A 284 -5.71 -9.35 16.04
C GLY A 284 -5.40 -7.93 15.55
N SER A 285 -4.12 -7.57 15.34
CA SER A 285 -3.75 -6.23 14.89
C SER A 285 -4.14 -5.98 13.44
N ASP A 286 -4.50 -4.73 13.12
CA ASP A 286 -4.72 -4.25 11.75
C ASP A 286 -3.45 -4.27 10.90
N THR A 287 -2.27 -4.20 11.52
CA THR A 287 -0.97 -4.29 10.83
C THR A 287 -0.32 -5.67 10.95
N TYR A 288 -1.11 -6.72 11.23
CA TYR A 288 -0.61 -8.10 11.33
C TYR A 288 0.12 -8.53 10.06
N ARG A 289 1.43 -8.75 10.17
CA ARG A 289 2.34 -9.06 9.05
C ARG A 289 2.20 -10.47 8.47
N GLY A 290 1.43 -11.31 9.15
CA GLY A 290 1.21 -12.72 8.81
C GLY A 290 2.12 -13.68 9.58
N PRO A 291 1.91 -14.99 9.42
CA PRO A 291 2.72 -16.02 10.09
C PRO A 291 4.13 -16.16 9.50
N ALA A 292 4.33 -15.73 8.25
CA ALA A 292 5.60 -15.68 7.54
C ALA A 292 5.51 -14.66 6.41
N ALA A 293 6.65 -14.18 5.92
CA ALA A 293 6.69 -13.42 4.67
C ALA A 293 6.12 -14.25 3.51
N ALA A 294 5.38 -13.58 2.63
CA ALA A 294 4.68 -14.14 1.47
C ALA A 294 3.74 -15.31 1.84
N SER A 295 3.15 -15.28 3.03
CA SER A 295 2.14 -16.27 3.44
C SER A 295 0.85 -16.15 2.65
N GLU A 296 0.52 -14.94 2.19
CA GLU A 296 -0.76 -14.64 1.58
C GLU A 296 -0.77 -14.94 0.08
N PRO A 297 -1.85 -15.55 -0.47
CA PRO A 297 -1.98 -15.79 -1.91
C PRO A 297 -1.93 -14.47 -2.72
N GLU A 298 -2.46 -13.38 -2.18
CA GLU A 298 -2.49 -12.06 -2.81
C GLU A 298 -1.07 -11.50 -3.03
N ALA A 299 -0.22 -11.53 -1.99
CA ALA A 299 1.17 -11.08 -2.09
C ALA A 299 1.99 -11.99 -3.03
N ARG A 300 1.80 -13.31 -2.93
CA ARG A 300 2.46 -14.29 -3.82
C ARG A 300 2.08 -14.09 -5.28
N LEU A 301 0.83 -13.71 -5.56
CA LEU A 301 0.36 -13.43 -6.92
C LEU A 301 1.15 -12.28 -7.55
N LEU A 302 1.22 -11.13 -6.88
CA LEU A 302 1.99 -9.98 -7.38
C LEU A 302 3.47 -10.28 -7.52
N MET A 303 4.08 -10.92 -6.53
CA MET A 303 5.50 -11.30 -6.59
C MET A 303 5.81 -12.24 -7.75
N THR A 304 4.91 -13.20 -8.03
CA THR A 304 5.08 -14.17 -9.10
C THR A 304 4.86 -13.52 -10.46
N LEU A 305 3.80 -12.70 -10.60
CA LEU A 305 3.54 -11.96 -11.83
C LEU A 305 4.70 -11.02 -12.18
N ALA A 306 5.25 -10.32 -11.20
CA ALA A 306 6.34 -9.39 -11.41
C ALA A 306 7.66 -10.07 -11.81
N ARG A 307 7.89 -11.29 -11.30
CA ARG A 307 9.00 -12.15 -11.72
C ARG A 307 8.78 -12.74 -13.11
N ASP A 308 7.55 -13.11 -13.45
CA ASP A 308 7.21 -13.62 -14.78
C ASP A 308 7.40 -12.52 -15.83
N ARG A 309 6.81 -11.35 -15.59
CA ARG A 309 6.77 -10.24 -16.54
C ARG A 309 7.95 -9.27 -16.47
N HIS A 310 8.77 -9.32 -15.42
CA HIS A 310 9.89 -8.40 -15.20
C HIS A 310 9.49 -6.93 -15.23
N PHE A 311 8.66 -6.52 -14.27
CA PHE A 311 8.14 -5.16 -14.20
C PHE A 311 9.26 -4.10 -14.14
N ALA A 312 9.25 -3.17 -15.09
CA ALA A 312 10.13 -2.00 -15.09
C ALA A 312 9.60 -0.93 -14.11
N LEU A 313 8.28 -0.82 -13.98
CA LEU A 313 7.58 0.15 -13.12
C LEU A 313 6.39 -0.54 -12.44
N ASN A 314 6.16 -0.25 -11.17
CA ASN A 314 4.97 -0.65 -10.42
C ASN A 314 4.43 0.54 -9.64
N VAL A 315 3.12 0.79 -9.71
CA VAL A 315 2.44 1.77 -8.86
C VAL A 315 1.32 1.06 -8.09
N SER A 316 1.44 1.07 -6.77
CA SER A 316 0.41 0.56 -5.86
C SER A 316 -0.36 1.73 -5.27
N TYR A 317 -1.64 1.82 -5.61
CA TYR A 317 -2.51 2.88 -5.10
C TYR A 317 -3.06 2.51 -3.72
N HIS A 318 -2.91 3.45 -2.80
CA HIS A 318 -3.45 3.41 -1.44
C HIS A 318 -4.31 4.66 -1.19
N SER A 319 -5.07 4.69 -0.10
CA SER A 319 -5.65 5.93 0.41
C SER A 319 -5.58 5.97 1.94
N TYR A 320 -5.40 7.13 2.58
CA TYR A 320 -5.40 8.47 2.02
C TYR A 320 -4.17 9.28 2.45
N GLY A 321 -3.94 10.41 1.78
CA GLY A 321 -2.85 11.31 2.20
C GLY A 321 -2.36 12.29 1.15
N ASN A 322 -2.80 12.17 -0.10
CA ASN A 322 -2.31 12.98 -1.23
C ASN A 322 -0.76 13.02 -1.29
N VAL A 323 -0.12 11.85 -1.17
CA VAL A 323 1.35 11.72 -1.09
C VAL A 323 1.89 10.57 -1.94
N VAL A 324 2.99 10.83 -2.63
CA VAL A 324 3.80 9.82 -3.32
C VAL A 324 4.89 9.31 -2.39
N LEU A 325 4.88 8.01 -2.12
CA LEU A 325 5.88 7.30 -1.36
C LEU A 325 6.87 6.60 -2.30
N TYR A 326 8.06 7.16 -2.45
CA TYR A 326 9.06 6.71 -3.44
C TYR A 326 10.09 5.70 -2.89
N PRO A 327 10.62 4.78 -3.74
CA PRO A 327 11.62 3.79 -3.35
C PRO A 327 12.98 4.49 -3.17
N PRO A 328 13.95 3.99 -2.38
CA PRO A 328 14.19 2.57 -2.13
C PRO A 328 13.37 1.94 -1.00
N TYR A 329 13.45 2.47 0.22
CA TYR A 329 12.99 1.73 1.41
C TYR A 329 12.18 2.55 2.40
N GLY A 330 11.08 2.00 2.90
CA GLY A 330 10.29 2.52 4.00
C GLY A 330 10.78 2.04 5.37
N CYS A 331 11.49 0.92 5.40
CA CYS A 331 11.97 0.33 6.64
C CYS A 331 13.13 1.12 7.27
N GLY A 332 12.99 1.49 8.54
CA GLY A 332 13.98 2.31 9.27
C GLY A 332 15.34 1.65 9.49
N THR A 333 15.45 0.33 9.35
CA THR A 333 16.71 -0.41 9.49
C THR A 333 17.41 -0.69 8.16
N ALA A 334 16.80 -0.30 7.03
CA ALA A 334 17.42 -0.43 5.72
C ALA A 334 18.34 0.76 5.41
N LYS A 335 19.51 0.48 4.85
CA LYS A 335 20.44 1.49 4.33
C LYS A 335 19.93 1.99 2.98
N LEU A 336 19.83 3.31 2.86
CA LEU A 336 19.40 3.93 1.62
C LEU A 336 20.59 4.04 0.64
N PRO A 337 20.47 3.52 -0.59
CA PRO A 337 21.46 3.76 -1.63
C PRO A 337 21.40 5.22 -2.10
N THR A 338 22.39 6.04 -1.71
CA THR A 338 22.32 7.51 -1.81
C THR A 338 21.99 8.01 -3.22
N GLY A 339 22.72 7.57 -4.25
CA GLY A 339 22.51 8.05 -5.61
C GLY A 339 21.19 7.57 -6.22
N ALA A 340 20.78 6.34 -5.93
CA ALA A 340 19.46 5.85 -6.34
C ALA A 340 18.35 6.63 -5.62
N THR A 341 18.51 6.90 -4.32
CA THR A 341 17.54 7.67 -3.52
C THR A 341 17.38 9.09 -4.04
N GLU A 342 18.47 9.78 -4.38
CA GLU A 342 18.41 11.12 -4.99
C GLU A 342 17.68 11.11 -6.33
N PHE A 343 17.98 10.13 -7.19
CA PHE A 343 17.29 9.98 -8.47
C PHE A 343 15.79 9.76 -8.28
N MET A 344 15.40 8.82 -7.40
CA MET A 344 13.98 8.53 -7.13
C MET A 344 13.25 9.70 -6.48
N ALA A 345 13.91 10.46 -5.61
CA ALA A 345 13.35 11.67 -5.02
C ALA A 345 13.06 12.73 -6.10
N GLY A 346 13.94 12.87 -7.10
CA GLY A 346 13.72 13.76 -8.25
C GLY A 346 12.54 13.35 -9.12
N VAL A 347 12.42 12.04 -9.42
CA VAL A 347 11.27 11.47 -10.13
C VAL A 347 9.98 11.70 -9.35
N ALA A 348 9.99 11.40 -8.04
CA ALA A 348 8.83 11.53 -7.16
C ALA A 348 8.38 12.99 -7.02
N LYS A 349 9.32 13.94 -6.96
CA LYS A 349 9.03 15.38 -6.93
C LYS A 349 8.25 15.82 -8.17
N THR A 350 8.68 15.38 -9.36
CA THR A 350 7.99 15.70 -10.62
C THR A 350 6.64 15.00 -10.67
N TYR A 351 6.61 13.70 -10.37
CA TYR A 351 5.37 12.91 -10.36
C TYR A 351 4.30 13.51 -9.43
N ALA A 352 4.65 13.80 -8.18
CA ALA A 352 3.74 14.42 -7.22
C ALA A 352 3.36 15.85 -7.62
N GLY A 353 4.31 16.63 -8.15
CA GLY A 353 4.08 18.00 -8.60
C GLY A 353 3.14 18.14 -9.80
N LEU A 354 2.90 17.05 -10.55
CA LEU A 354 1.95 17.00 -11.65
C LEU A 354 0.53 16.62 -11.20
N MET A 355 0.36 16.11 -9.98
CA MET A 355 -0.93 15.66 -9.46
C MET A 355 -1.57 16.70 -8.56
N THR A 356 -2.84 17.03 -8.82
CA THR A 356 -3.60 18.02 -8.05
C THR A 356 -4.40 17.34 -6.94
N LYS A 357 -4.41 17.94 -5.75
CA LYS A 357 -5.21 17.44 -4.60
C LYS A 357 -6.71 17.55 -4.86
N ASP A 358 -7.47 16.70 -4.18
CA ASP A 358 -8.93 16.58 -4.30
C ASP A 358 -9.72 17.80 -3.78
N ASP A 359 -9.09 18.61 -2.92
CA ASP A 359 -9.60 19.91 -2.49
C ASP A 359 -9.28 21.06 -3.47
N GLY A 360 -8.53 20.77 -4.54
CA GLY A 360 -8.06 21.75 -5.53
C GLY A 360 -6.94 22.67 -5.02
N LYS A 361 -6.41 22.47 -3.82
CA LYS A 361 -5.40 23.34 -3.19
C LYS A 361 -4.02 22.72 -3.25
N GLY A 362 -3.35 23.00 -4.37
CA GLY A 362 -1.97 22.59 -4.60
C GLY A 362 -1.84 21.15 -5.08
N VAL A 363 -0.62 20.64 -4.96
CA VAL A 363 -0.18 19.37 -5.55
C VAL A 363 0.16 18.33 -4.50
N TYR A 364 0.27 17.07 -4.90
CA TYR A 364 0.63 15.98 -4.00
C TYR A 364 1.99 16.23 -3.33
N ASP A 365 2.15 15.71 -2.12
CA ASP A 365 3.45 15.68 -1.45
C ASP A 365 4.29 14.47 -1.92
N PHE A 366 5.58 14.45 -1.61
CA PHE A 366 6.42 13.29 -1.90
C PHE A 366 7.43 13.03 -0.77
N ARG A 367 7.55 11.77 -0.34
CA ARG A 367 8.43 11.34 0.76
C ARG A 367 8.91 9.92 0.53
N ASN A 368 10.06 9.54 1.11
CA ASN A 368 10.50 8.14 1.06
C ASN A 368 9.67 7.24 1.99
N LYS A 369 9.24 7.77 3.16
CA LYS A 369 8.37 7.11 4.13
C LYS A 369 7.59 8.10 5.00
N LEU A 370 6.46 7.66 5.56
CA LEU A 370 5.69 8.39 6.58
C LEU A 370 6.20 8.07 7.99
N TYR A 371 6.38 6.79 8.26
CA TYR A 371 6.95 6.22 9.47
C TYR A 371 7.74 4.95 9.07
N SER A 372 8.43 4.32 10.02
CA SER A 372 9.17 3.09 9.73
C SER A 372 8.18 1.95 9.50
N VAL A 373 8.26 1.30 8.32
CA VAL A 373 7.39 0.19 7.92
C VAL A 373 8.21 -0.95 7.35
N ASP A 374 7.91 -2.20 7.72
CA ASP A 374 8.52 -3.40 7.14
C ASP A 374 7.54 -4.21 6.30
N GLY A 375 8.07 -5.08 5.44
CA GLY A 375 7.28 -5.99 4.62
C GLY A 375 6.43 -5.31 3.55
N LEU A 376 6.88 -4.15 3.05
CA LEU A 376 6.24 -3.38 1.98
C LEU A 376 6.45 -4.02 0.62
N ASP A 377 5.42 -3.93 -0.23
CA ASP A 377 5.50 -4.35 -1.63
C ASP A 377 6.58 -3.59 -2.40
N ARG A 378 6.56 -2.26 -2.29
CA ARG A 378 7.45 -1.31 -2.95
C ARG A 378 8.91 -1.59 -2.66
N ASP A 379 9.23 -1.85 -1.39
CA ASP A 379 10.59 -2.10 -0.95
C ASP A 379 11.11 -3.42 -1.54
N TRP A 380 10.25 -4.46 -1.56
CA TRP A 380 10.57 -5.74 -2.18
C TRP A 380 10.76 -5.63 -3.70
N PHE A 381 9.86 -4.95 -4.41
CA PHE A 381 9.97 -4.69 -5.84
C PHE A 381 11.29 -4.01 -6.21
N PHE A 382 11.65 -2.96 -5.48
CA PHE A 382 12.90 -2.24 -5.70
C PHE A 382 14.12 -3.10 -5.36
N ASN A 383 14.12 -3.85 -4.26
CA ASN A 383 15.27 -4.65 -3.86
C ASN A 383 15.48 -5.87 -4.77
N GLU A 384 14.45 -6.64 -5.03
CA GLU A 384 14.57 -7.98 -5.63
C GLU A 384 14.48 -7.99 -7.15
N LEU A 385 13.77 -7.02 -7.74
CA LEU A 385 13.53 -6.97 -9.19
C LEU A 385 14.13 -5.75 -9.86
N GLY A 386 14.45 -4.71 -9.10
CA GLY A 386 14.87 -3.43 -9.66
C GLY A 386 13.78 -2.62 -10.33
N THR A 387 12.53 -3.02 -10.09
CA THR A 387 11.34 -2.28 -10.50
C THR A 387 11.35 -0.90 -9.84
N LEU A 388 11.03 0.13 -10.63
CA LEU A 388 10.69 1.44 -10.11
C LEU A 388 9.31 1.33 -9.42
N ALA A 389 9.31 1.14 -8.11
CA ALA A 389 8.07 0.89 -7.37
C ALA A 389 7.66 2.13 -6.58
N PHE A 390 6.44 2.63 -6.80
CA PHE A 390 5.86 3.74 -6.06
C PHE A 390 4.61 3.28 -5.31
N VAL A 391 4.40 3.83 -4.12
CA VAL A 391 3.08 3.82 -3.47
C VAL A 391 2.49 5.22 -3.60
N THR A 392 1.24 5.33 -4.02
CA THR A 392 0.56 6.62 -4.17
C THR A 392 -0.69 6.63 -3.30
N GLU A 393 -0.66 7.44 -2.23
CA GLU A 393 -1.78 7.69 -1.33
C GLU A 393 -2.70 8.75 -1.93
N ILE A 394 -3.91 8.37 -2.35
CA ILE A 394 -4.82 9.23 -3.10
C ILE A 394 -5.92 9.82 -2.22
N GLY A 395 -6.28 11.07 -2.51
CA GLY A 395 -7.38 11.75 -1.85
C GLY A 395 -7.16 12.00 -0.36
N SER A 396 -8.23 12.45 0.30
CA SER A 396 -8.25 12.87 1.71
C SER A 396 -9.06 11.95 2.63
N ALA A 397 -9.63 10.87 2.11
CA ALA A 397 -10.41 9.90 2.89
C ALA A 397 -10.33 8.49 2.28
N PHE A 398 -10.60 7.46 3.09
CA PHE A 398 -10.68 6.07 2.63
C PHE A 398 -11.84 5.86 1.64
N GLN A 399 -13.01 6.42 1.97
CA GLN A 399 -14.29 6.20 1.28
C GLN A 399 -15.05 7.52 1.09
N PRO A 400 -14.49 8.47 0.32
CA PRO A 400 -15.20 9.71 0.02
C PRO A 400 -16.50 9.41 -0.75
N SER A 401 -17.45 10.37 -0.78
CA SER A 401 -18.64 10.27 -1.64
C SER A 401 -18.22 10.00 -3.08
N TYR A 402 -18.73 8.91 -3.65
CA TYR A 402 -18.29 8.42 -4.95
C TYR A 402 -18.56 9.47 -6.03
N GLN A 403 -19.82 9.91 -6.16
CA GLN A 403 -20.23 10.88 -7.18
C GLN A 403 -19.54 12.24 -7.03
N ALA A 404 -19.35 12.71 -5.79
CA ALA A 404 -18.82 14.05 -5.55
C ALA A 404 -17.30 14.16 -5.71
N MET A 405 -16.57 13.06 -5.47
CA MET A 405 -15.12 13.07 -5.33
C MET A 405 -14.38 12.29 -6.40
N ARG A 406 -15.00 11.28 -7.04
CA ARG A 406 -14.32 10.43 -8.02
C ARG A 406 -13.59 11.24 -9.09
N GLU A 407 -14.28 12.08 -9.86
CA GLU A 407 -13.60 12.83 -10.93
C GLU A 407 -12.59 13.87 -10.42
N LYS A 408 -12.78 14.42 -9.21
CA LYS A 408 -11.80 15.35 -8.63
C LYS A 408 -10.49 14.64 -8.32
N ILE A 409 -10.59 13.47 -7.68
CA ILE A 409 -9.43 12.64 -7.35
C ILE A 409 -8.80 12.13 -8.65
N LEU A 410 -9.54 11.39 -9.47
CA LEU A 410 -9.00 10.71 -10.65
C LEU A 410 -8.49 11.71 -11.69
N GLY A 411 -9.23 12.80 -11.95
CA GLY A 411 -8.79 13.88 -12.82
C GLY A 411 -7.46 14.50 -12.38
N GLY A 412 -7.25 14.64 -11.07
CA GLY A 412 -6.00 15.14 -10.49
C GLY A 412 -4.82 14.17 -10.66
N LEU A 413 -5.06 12.86 -10.76
CA LEU A 413 -4.01 11.84 -10.91
C LEU A 413 -3.50 11.70 -12.36
N ARG A 414 -4.32 12.08 -13.36
CA ARG A 414 -4.07 11.79 -14.78
C ARG A 414 -2.70 12.24 -15.32
N PRO A 415 -2.24 13.47 -15.04
CA PRO A 415 -0.92 13.89 -15.50
C PRO A 415 0.23 13.08 -14.89
N GLY A 416 0.05 12.58 -13.66
CA GLY A 416 1.08 11.88 -12.92
C GLY A 416 1.39 10.49 -13.47
N TRP A 417 0.36 9.64 -13.67
CA TRP A 417 0.61 8.30 -14.23
C TRP A 417 1.16 8.39 -15.66
N ARG A 418 0.74 9.38 -16.44
CA ARG A 418 1.27 9.62 -17.78
C ARG A 418 2.77 9.91 -17.75
N TYR A 419 3.21 10.78 -16.83
CA TYR A 419 4.63 11.08 -16.64
C TYR A 419 5.45 9.83 -16.29
N LEU A 420 4.95 8.95 -15.42
CA LEU A 420 5.67 7.73 -15.07
C LEU A 420 5.82 6.77 -16.25
N LEU A 421 4.80 6.65 -17.11
CA LEU A 421 4.91 5.85 -18.33
C LEU A 421 5.91 6.47 -19.33
N GLU A 422 5.85 7.79 -19.51
CA GLU A 422 6.77 8.54 -20.37
C GLU A 422 8.22 8.46 -19.87
N LEU A 423 8.46 8.30 -18.56
CA LEU A 423 9.81 8.10 -17.99
C LEU A 423 10.52 6.87 -18.58
N LEU A 424 9.79 5.81 -18.90
CA LEU A 424 10.36 4.59 -19.50
C LEU A 424 10.73 4.79 -20.97
N LEU A 425 10.07 5.73 -21.66
CA LEU A 425 10.36 6.10 -23.04
C LEU A 425 11.39 7.24 -23.16
N GLY A 426 11.57 8.02 -22.09
CA GLY A 426 12.43 9.19 -21.98
C GLY A 426 13.92 8.88 -21.81
N PRO A 427 14.69 9.68 -21.03
CA PRO A 427 16.13 9.48 -20.84
C PRO A 427 16.40 8.20 -20.02
N ALA A 428 16.40 7.08 -20.73
CA ALA A 428 16.70 5.77 -20.22
C ALA A 428 17.82 5.14 -21.05
N PHE A 429 18.66 4.33 -20.39
CA PHE A 429 19.58 3.43 -21.06
C PHE A 429 18.88 2.09 -21.30
N ARG A 430 18.78 1.69 -22.56
CA ARG A 430 17.98 0.55 -23.02
C ARG A 430 18.77 -0.30 -24.00
N GLY A 431 18.35 -1.55 -24.15
CA GLY A 431 18.92 -2.48 -25.12
C GLY A 431 18.82 -3.92 -24.63
N HIS A 432 19.57 -4.80 -25.27
CA HIS A 432 19.62 -6.22 -24.93
C HIS A 432 21.01 -6.65 -24.50
N VAL A 433 21.07 -7.55 -23.54
CA VAL A 433 22.28 -8.29 -23.20
C VAL A 433 22.31 -9.58 -24.01
N ARG A 434 23.38 -9.79 -24.78
CA ARG A 434 23.53 -10.94 -25.68
C ARG A 434 24.89 -11.61 -25.51
N ASP A 435 24.91 -12.90 -25.77
CA ASP A 435 26.12 -13.70 -25.89
C ASP A 435 26.87 -13.35 -27.19
N ALA A 436 28.17 -13.07 -27.08
CA ALA A 436 28.99 -12.65 -28.23
C ALA A 436 29.16 -13.67 -29.34
N GLN A 437 29.06 -14.96 -29.03
CA GLN A 437 29.30 -16.04 -29.98
C GLN A 437 28.01 -16.53 -30.63
N THR A 438 26.93 -16.60 -29.84
CA THR A 438 25.65 -17.19 -30.26
C THR A 438 24.59 -16.16 -30.59
N GLY A 439 24.75 -14.91 -30.16
CA GLY A 439 23.75 -13.84 -30.29
C GLY A 439 22.50 -14.02 -29.42
N LYS A 440 22.45 -15.09 -28.61
CA LYS A 440 21.30 -15.40 -27.75
C LYS A 440 21.16 -14.39 -26.61
N PRO A 441 19.92 -14.08 -26.19
CA PRO A 441 19.66 -13.32 -24.97
C PRO A 441 20.38 -13.87 -23.74
N LEU A 442 20.83 -12.98 -22.87
CA LEU A 442 21.42 -13.31 -21.57
C LEU A 442 20.71 -12.60 -20.43
N VAL A 443 20.57 -13.32 -19.32
CA VAL A 443 20.31 -12.73 -18.00
C VAL A 443 21.65 -12.28 -17.42
N ALA A 444 21.82 -10.98 -17.26
CA ALA A 444 22.97 -10.36 -16.62
C ALA A 444 22.51 -9.47 -15.48
N ASP A 445 23.22 -9.56 -14.36
CA ASP A 445 23.12 -8.56 -13.30
C ASP A 445 23.80 -7.27 -13.80
N PHE A 446 23.25 -6.11 -13.44
CA PHE A 446 23.86 -4.83 -13.78
C PHE A 446 23.92 -3.84 -12.62
N GLU A 447 24.93 -2.97 -12.63
CA GLU A 447 25.14 -1.98 -11.60
C GLU A 447 25.25 -0.60 -12.23
N VAL A 448 24.46 0.35 -11.75
CA VAL A 448 24.60 1.77 -12.11
C VAL A 448 25.62 2.39 -11.18
N VAL A 449 26.78 2.76 -11.72
CA VAL A 449 27.85 3.35 -10.92
C VAL A 449 27.38 4.67 -10.30
N GLY A 450 27.60 4.82 -9.00
CA GLY A 450 27.17 5.98 -8.22
C GLY A 450 25.79 5.83 -7.56
N PHE A 451 25.01 4.79 -7.85
CA PHE A 451 23.72 4.58 -7.19
C PHE A 451 23.86 4.08 -5.75
N GLY A 452 24.95 3.39 -5.41
CA GLY A 452 25.35 3.12 -4.02
C GLY A 452 24.52 2.04 -3.32
N TYR A 453 24.14 0.98 -4.03
CA TYR A 453 23.42 -0.20 -3.52
C TYR A 453 24.11 -0.83 -2.30
N GLN A 454 23.32 -1.18 -1.26
CA GLN A 454 23.82 -1.57 0.07
C GLN A 454 23.02 -2.68 0.78
N GLU A 455 21.88 -3.08 0.23
CA GLU A 455 20.92 -4.04 0.82
C GLU A 455 20.73 -5.28 -0.08
N GLY A 456 21.70 -5.55 -0.95
CA GLY A 456 21.66 -6.69 -1.87
C GLY A 456 20.73 -6.47 -3.07
N GLU A 457 20.56 -5.21 -3.49
CA GLU A 457 19.70 -4.83 -4.61
C GLU A 457 20.09 -5.55 -5.89
N LEU A 458 19.11 -6.23 -6.50
CA LEU A 458 19.26 -6.98 -7.74
C LEU A 458 18.74 -6.16 -8.91
N ARG A 459 19.52 -6.08 -9.97
CA ARG A 459 19.10 -5.48 -11.25
C ARG A 459 19.48 -6.44 -12.35
N ARG A 460 18.50 -6.93 -13.10
CA ARG A 460 18.74 -7.97 -14.11
C ARG A 460 18.11 -7.61 -15.43
N SER A 461 18.78 -7.99 -16.51
CA SER A 461 18.11 -8.05 -17.80
C SER A 461 17.01 -9.10 -17.79
N GLU A 462 15.95 -8.81 -18.52
CA GLU A 462 14.79 -9.65 -18.72
C GLU A 462 15.20 -10.97 -19.42
N PRO A 463 14.81 -12.16 -18.92
CA PRO A 463 15.27 -13.45 -19.43
C PRO A 463 14.85 -13.84 -20.84
N ARG A 464 13.66 -13.46 -21.30
CA ARG A 464 13.14 -13.89 -22.62
C ARG A 464 13.90 -13.22 -23.75
N PHE A 465 14.19 -11.93 -23.61
CA PHE A 465 14.77 -11.10 -24.67
C PHE A 465 16.16 -10.57 -24.33
N GLY A 466 16.58 -10.65 -23.07
CA GLY A 466 17.82 -10.04 -22.59
C GLY A 466 17.66 -8.54 -22.36
N ARG A 467 16.42 -8.03 -22.40
CA ARG A 467 16.12 -6.59 -22.40
C ARG A 467 16.49 -5.94 -21.06
N PHE A 468 17.01 -4.73 -21.10
CA PHE A 468 17.08 -3.86 -19.92
C PHE A 468 16.50 -2.48 -20.25
N THR A 469 15.96 -1.82 -19.24
CA THR A 469 15.44 -0.45 -19.33
C THR A 469 15.78 0.25 -18.04
N ILE A 470 16.71 1.21 -18.10
CA ILE A 470 17.28 1.86 -16.93
C ILE A 470 17.07 3.36 -17.07
N PRO A 471 15.98 3.92 -16.53
CA PRO A 471 15.83 5.37 -16.42
C PRO A 471 16.98 5.95 -15.58
N LEU A 472 17.62 6.99 -16.11
CA LEU A 472 18.81 7.61 -15.51
C LEU A 472 18.77 9.12 -15.67
N PRO A 473 19.40 9.88 -14.76
CA PRO A 473 19.58 11.31 -14.97
C PRO A 473 20.54 11.55 -16.15
N GLN A 474 20.43 12.72 -16.80
CA GLN A 474 21.29 13.09 -17.93
C GLN A 474 22.76 13.31 -17.56
N GLY A 475 23.66 13.10 -18.52
CA GLY A 475 25.09 13.29 -18.39
C GLY A 475 25.88 12.00 -18.54
N VAL A 476 27.16 12.04 -18.17
CA VAL A 476 28.06 10.88 -18.27
C VAL A 476 27.65 9.81 -17.27
N ARG A 477 27.42 8.59 -17.74
CA ARG A 477 27.00 7.43 -16.96
C ARG A 477 27.89 6.23 -17.24
N THR A 478 27.96 5.36 -16.25
CA THR A 478 28.60 4.06 -16.36
C THR A 478 27.65 3.01 -15.80
N VAL A 479 27.42 1.96 -16.57
CA VAL A 479 26.71 0.75 -16.12
C VAL A 479 27.63 -0.44 -16.31
N ILE A 480 27.73 -1.29 -15.29
CA ILE A 480 28.57 -2.50 -15.32
C ILE A 480 27.66 -3.72 -15.41
N PHE A 481 27.88 -4.56 -16.42
CA PHE A 481 27.10 -5.78 -16.66
C PHE A 481 27.93 -7.02 -16.33
N ARG A 482 27.30 -7.99 -15.66
CA ARG A 482 27.91 -9.24 -15.20
C ARG A 482 26.97 -10.41 -15.45
N ALA A 483 27.50 -11.48 -16.04
CA ALA A 483 26.80 -12.75 -16.16
C ALA A 483 27.75 -13.90 -15.82
N LYS A 484 27.22 -14.95 -15.19
CA LYS A 484 28.02 -16.13 -14.80
C LYS A 484 28.65 -16.77 -16.03
N GLY A 485 29.97 -16.91 -16.04
CA GLY A 485 30.72 -17.49 -17.17
C GLY A 485 31.09 -16.49 -18.26
N TYR A 486 30.85 -15.19 -18.06
CA TYR A 486 31.19 -14.12 -19.00
C TYR A 486 32.14 -13.11 -18.39
N ALA A 487 32.95 -12.46 -19.24
CA ALA A 487 33.74 -11.31 -18.85
C ALA A 487 32.82 -10.13 -18.51
N GLU A 488 33.16 -9.40 -17.44
CA GLU A 488 32.48 -8.16 -17.06
C GLU A 488 32.56 -7.14 -18.20
N HIS A 489 31.46 -6.43 -18.45
CA HIS A 489 31.40 -5.37 -19.45
C HIS A 489 31.04 -4.03 -18.81
N LYS A 490 31.95 -3.06 -18.89
CA LYS A 490 31.72 -1.68 -18.45
C LYS A 490 31.24 -0.82 -19.62
N ALA A 491 30.01 -0.34 -19.52
CA ALA A 491 29.37 0.48 -20.54
C ALA A 491 29.38 1.95 -20.11
N GLU A 492 30.25 2.76 -20.71
CA GLU A 492 30.33 4.22 -20.48
C GLU A 492 29.64 4.96 -21.64
N PHE A 493 28.88 6.01 -21.32
CA PHE A 493 28.09 6.77 -22.29
C PHE A 493 27.64 8.12 -21.72
N THR A 494 27.20 9.03 -22.61
CA THR A 494 26.54 10.28 -22.23
C THR A 494 25.06 10.15 -22.57
N LEU A 495 24.19 10.28 -21.57
CA LEU A 495 22.74 10.27 -21.75
C LEU A 495 22.22 11.71 -21.92
N GLY A 496 21.50 11.96 -23.01
CA GLY A 496 20.89 13.26 -23.30
C GLY A 496 19.42 13.33 -22.93
N ASP A 497 18.67 14.22 -23.58
CA ASP A 497 17.22 14.38 -23.39
C ASP A 497 16.40 13.17 -23.87
N HIS A 498 16.94 12.44 -24.84
CA HIS A 498 16.36 11.21 -25.36
C HIS A 498 17.04 9.98 -24.74
N GLY A 499 16.32 8.85 -24.73
CA GLY A 499 16.89 7.56 -24.36
C GLY A 499 18.04 7.14 -25.26
N LEU A 500 18.91 6.28 -24.75
CA LEU A 500 20.00 5.64 -25.49
C LEU A 500 19.71 4.15 -25.63
N ASP A 501 19.49 3.71 -26.86
CA ASP A 501 19.36 2.31 -27.22
C ASP A 501 20.73 1.76 -27.67
N ARG A 502 21.31 0.85 -26.88
CA ARG A 502 22.58 0.18 -27.19
C ARG A 502 22.66 -1.18 -26.52
N ASP A 503 22.80 -2.21 -27.35
CA ASP A 503 23.01 -3.58 -26.89
C ASP A 503 24.35 -3.77 -26.18
N ILE A 504 24.36 -4.71 -25.24
CA ILE A 504 25.53 -5.15 -24.49
C ILE A 504 25.86 -6.57 -24.91
N VAL A 505 27.07 -6.75 -25.43
CA VAL A 505 27.54 -8.06 -25.89
C VAL A 505 28.58 -8.58 -24.90
N LEU A 506 28.26 -9.67 -24.21
CA LEU A 506 29.13 -10.29 -23.22
C LEU A 506 29.96 -11.40 -23.84
N GLN A 507 31.27 -11.36 -23.60
CA GLN A 507 32.22 -12.37 -24.08
C GLN A 507 32.27 -13.54 -23.09
N PRO A 508 32.05 -14.80 -23.52
CA PRO A 508 32.27 -15.95 -22.67
C PRO A 508 33.71 -15.97 -22.14
N LEU A 509 33.88 -16.33 -20.87
CA LEU A 509 35.21 -16.60 -20.33
C LEU A 509 35.82 -17.82 -21.04
N PRO A 510 37.14 -17.87 -21.22
CA PRO A 510 37.79 -19.08 -21.72
C PRO A 510 37.38 -20.28 -20.84
N ASN A 511 36.99 -21.39 -21.47
CA ASN A 511 36.77 -22.63 -20.72
C ASN A 511 38.09 -22.99 -20.00
N PRO A 512 38.04 -23.30 -18.69
CA PRO A 512 39.23 -23.67 -17.92
C PRO A 512 39.88 -24.96 -18.43
#